data_AF-A0A3B0CIK6-F1
#
_entry.id   AF-A0A3B0CIK6-F1
#
_cell.length_a   1.000
_cell.length_b   1.000
_cell.length_c   1.000
_cell.angle_alpha   90.00
_cell.angle_beta   90.00
_cell.angle_gamma   90.00
#
_symmetry.space_group_name_H-M   'P 1'
#
loop_
_entity.id
_entity.type
_entity.pdbx_description
1 polymer ?
#
loop_
_entity_poly.entity_id
_entity_poly.type
_entity_poly.pdbx_seq_one_letter_code
_entity_poly.pdbx_strand_id
1 'polypeptide(L)' 'MNAVLMEESEAIEQLRGDLVALAMEKGTFADNTVLKMSQQLDEFLVQFIKMQQECKQP' A
#
# COMPACT_ATOMS: atom_id res chain seq x y z
N MET A 1 -10.04 16.28 8.44
CA MET A 1 -10.60 15.07 7.80
C MET A 1 -9.93 14.76 6.46
N ASN A 2 -9.74 15.74 5.56
CA ASN A 2 -9.02 15.51 4.28
C ASN A 2 -7.50 15.28 4.40
N ALA A 3 -6.81 15.86 5.39
CA ALA A 3 -5.35 15.75 5.48
C ALA A 3 -4.86 14.32 5.80
N VAL A 4 -5.53 13.61 6.71
CA VAL A 4 -5.14 12.25 7.13
C VAL A 4 -5.27 11.26 5.99
N LEU A 5 -6.38 11.30 5.24
CA LEU A 5 -6.58 10.42 4.08
C LEU A 5 -5.59 10.72 2.93
N MET A 6 -5.12 11.96 2.84
CA MET A 6 -4.12 12.38 1.85
C MET A 6 -2.73 11.84 2.22
N GLU A 7 -2.33 11.97 3.49
CA GLU A 7 -1.08 11.39 4.01
C GLU A 7 -1.05 9.86 3.85
N GLU A 8 -2.17 9.17 4.13
CA GLU A 8 -2.29 7.72 3.93
C GLU A 8 -2.20 7.32 2.45
N SER A 9 -2.77 8.12 1.55
CA SER A 9 -2.66 7.89 0.10
C SER A 9 -1.23 8.07 -0.40
N GLU A 10 -0.50 9.06 0.11
CA GLU A 10 0.92 9.27 -0.23
C GLU A 10 1.79 8.12 0.28
N ALA A 11 1.52 7.61 1.49
CA ALA A 11 2.22 6.45 2.04
C ALA A 11 2.00 5.18 1.18
N ILE A 12 0.78 4.96 0.68
CA ILE A 12 0.47 3.85 -0.24
C ILE A 12 1.28 3.96 -1.53
N GLU A 13 1.33 5.16 -2.14
CA GLU A 13 2.10 5.37 -3.38
C GLU A 13 3.61 5.20 -3.15
N GLN A 14 4.14 5.63 -2.00
CA GLN A 14 5.53 5.38 -1.65
C GLN A 14 5.83 3.88 -1.53
N LEU A 15 4.99 3.13 -0.79
CA LEU A 15 5.11 1.68 -0.66
C LEU A 15 5.04 0.95 -2.02
N ARG A 16 4.19 1.43 -2.94
CA ARG A 16 4.12 0.92 -4.31
C ARG A 16 5.42 1.16 -5.06
N GLY A 17 5.99 2.36 -4.97
CA GLY A 17 7.27 2.72 -5.58
C GLY A 17 8.40 1.83 -5.07
N ASP A 18 8.48 1.65 -3.75
CA ASP A 18 9.50 0.83 -3.11
C ASP A 18 9.37 -0.66 -3.48
N LEU A 19 8.14 -1.18 -3.59
CA LEU A 19 7.88 -2.55 -4.06
C LEU A 19 8.36 -2.78 -5.49
N VAL A 20 8.11 -1.81 -6.39
CA VAL A 20 8.58 -1.88 -7.78
C VAL A 20 10.11 -1.83 -7.82
N ALA A 21 10.74 -0.93 -7.07
CA ALA A 21 12.19 -0.85 -6.99
C ALA A 21 12.80 -2.16 -6.47
N LEU A 22 12.19 -2.77 -5.44
CA LEU A 22 12.63 -4.06 -4.90
C LEU A 22 12.47 -5.19 -5.93
N ALA A 23 11.34 -5.25 -6.64
CA ALA A 23 11.13 -6.25 -7.70
C ALA A 23 12.15 -6.10 -8.84
N MET A 24 12.51 -4.87 -9.20
CA MET A 24 13.55 -4.58 -10.18
C MET A 24 14.93 -4.98 -9.66
N GLU A 25 15.25 -4.71 -8.40
CA GLU A 25 16.52 -5.10 -7.76
C GLU A 25 16.68 -6.63 -7.71
N LYS A 26 15.62 -7.36 -7.33
CA LYS A 26 15.63 -8.82 -7.28
C LYS A 26 15.55 -9.47 -8.68
N GLY A 27 15.12 -8.71 -9.69
CA GLY A 27 14.90 -9.19 -11.05
C GLY A 27 13.72 -10.14 -11.20
N THR A 28 12.91 -10.31 -10.16
CA THR A 28 11.71 -11.15 -10.17
C THR A 28 10.71 -10.69 -9.12
N PHE A 29 9.43 -10.81 -9.44
CA PHE A 29 8.35 -10.55 -8.48
C PHE A 29 8.13 -11.72 -7.51
N ALA A 30 8.60 -12.92 -7.86
CA ALA A 30 8.41 -14.13 -7.05
C ALA A 30 9.42 -14.25 -5.89
N ASP A 31 10.28 -13.27 -5.70
CA ASP A 31 11.19 -13.24 -4.55
C ASP A 31 10.38 -13.13 -3.25
N ASN A 32 10.75 -13.89 -2.22
CA ASN A 32 10.01 -13.94 -0.96
C ASN A 32 9.90 -12.57 -0.27
N THR A 33 10.91 -11.70 -0.43
CA THR A 33 10.88 -10.35 0.15
C THR A 33 9.93 -9.43 -0.61
N VAL A 34 9.89 -9.55 -1.94
CA VAL A 34 8.94 -8.84 -2.80
C VAL A 34 7.51 -9.28 -2.51
N LEU A 35 7.27 -10.60 -2.40
CA LEU A 35 5.95 -11.14 -2.07
C LEU A 35 5.46 -10.67 -0.70
N LYS A 36 6.34 -10.67 0.31
CA LYS A 36 6.01 -10.20 1.64
C LYS A 36 5.64 -8.72 1.64
N MET A 37 6.43 -7.89 0.94
CA MET A 37 6.15 -6.46 0.82
C MET A 37 4.85 -6.19 0.05
N SER A 38 4.57 -6.98 -1.00
CA SER A 38 3.30 -6.94 -1.71
C SER A 38 2.12 -7.24 -0.80
N GLN A 39 2.21 -8.27 0.04
CA GLN A 39 1.15 -8.60 1.01
C GLN A 39 0.94 -7.48 2.03
N GLN A 40 2.01 -6.86 2.52
CA GLN A 40 1.89 -5.72 3.42
C GLN A 40 1.15 -4.56 2.74
N LEU A 41 1.50 -4.23 1.49
CA LEU A 41 0.80 -3.21 0.72
C LEU A 41 -0.69 -3.55 0.55
N ASP A 42 -1.04 -4.80 0.25
CA ASP A 42 -2.43 -5.24 0.14
C ASP A 42 -3.20 -5.07 1.45
N GLU A 43 -2.59 -5.41 2.59
CA GLU A 43 -3.19 -5.20 3.92
C GLU A 43 -3.47 -3.72 4.20
N PHE A 44 -2.51 -2.84 3.88
CA PHE A 44 -2.67 -1.39 4.02
C PHE A 44 -3.80 -0.86 3.12
N LEU A 45 -3.88 -1.32 1.86
CA LEU A 45 -4.94 -0.93 0.93
C LEU A 45 -6.33 -1.32 1.46
N VAL A 46 -6.47 -2.55 1.99
CA VAL A 46 -7.73 -3.01 2.57
C VAL A 46 -8.14 -2.16 3.77
N GLN A 47 -7.20 -1.83 4.66
CA GLN A 47 -7.49 -0.97 5.81
C GLN A 47 -7.89 0.43 5.38
N PHE A 48 -7.18 1.02 4.43
CA PHE A 48 -7.51 2.34 3.88
C PHE A 48 -8.91 2.38 3.26
N ILE A 49 -9.26 1.37 2.45
CA ILE A 49 -10.61 1.27 1.85
C ILE A 49 -11.68 1.14 2.93
N LYS A 50 -11.45 0.35 3.99
CA LYS A 50 -12.39 0.22 5.10
C LYS A 50 -12.59 1.55 5.83
N MET A 51 -11.52 2.27 6.16
CA MET A 51 -11.60 3.60 6.79
C MET A 51 -12.38 4.58 5.93
N GLN A 52 -12.18 4.57 4.61
CA GLN A 52 -12.95 5.39 3.68
C GLN A 52 -14.44 5.02 3.64
N GLN A 53 -14.79 3.74 3.80
CA GLN A 53 -16.17 3.26 3.82
C GLN A 53 -16.87 3.58 5.14
N GLU A 54 -16.18 3.42 6.27
CA GLU A 54 -16.68 3.78 7.61
C GLU A 54 -16.93 5.29 7.74
N CYS A 55 -16.07 6.14 7.14
CA CYS A 55 -16.27 7.58 7.08
C CYS A 55 -17.42 8.03 6.15
N LYS A 56 -18.02 7.12 5.37
CA LYS A 56 -19.13 7.39 4.44
C LYS A 56 -20.50 6.96 4.98
N GLN A 57 -20.58 6.39 6.19
CA GLN A 57 -21.87 6.06 6.79
C GLN A 57 -22.49 7.32 7.44
N PRO A 58 -23.78 7.64 7.16
CA PRO A 58 -24.50 8.76 7.76
C PRO A 58 -24.83 8.56 9.24
#